data_AF-A0A2V7JQ50-F1
#
_entry.id   AF-A0A2V7JQ50-F1
#
_cell.length_a   1.000
_cell.length_b   1.000
_cell.length_c   1.000
_cell.angle_alpha   90.00
_cell.angle_beta   90.00
_cell.angle_gamma   90.00
#
_symmetry.space_group_name_H-M   'P 1'
#
loop_
_entity.id
_entity.type
_entity.pdbx_description
1 polymer ?
#
loop_
_entity_poly.entity_id
_entity_poly.type
_entity_poly.pdbx_seq_one_letter_code
_entity_poly.pdbx_strand_id
1 'polypeptide(L)'
;MKLLVIGSALLSVGGGFAHAQTLLVSGSPATMTVTGATAGSQPLTQTENSTTYTVSALIIQPKKVTAQINTNMPAGVTLTVLLVAPSGATSAGRVALDNIARDVVTNITNTLPQARIVEYQLTATVSAGVIPVSTRTVTLTLVNYP
;
A
#
# COMPACT_ATOMS: atom_id res chain seq x y z
N MET A 1 3.53 -37.45 -27.06
CA MET A 1 3.40 -36.95 -25.68
C MET A 1 4.44 -35.86 -25.50
N LYS A 2 4.02 -34.59 -25.43
CA LYS A 2 4.89 -33.41 -25.52
C LYS A 2 5.38 -33.04 -24.12
N LEU A 3 6.65 -33.27 -23.83
CA LEU A 3 7.28 -32.98 -22.55
C LEU A 3 7.55 -31.46 -22.46
N LEU A 4 6.93 -30.81 -21.48
CA LEU A 4 7.07 -29.38 -21.19
C LEU A 4 8.35 -29.16 -20.38
N VAL A 5 9.26 -28.32 -20.89
CA VAL A 5 10.45 -27.85 -20.15
C VAL A 5 9.98 -26.97 -18.99
N ILE A 6 10.21 -27.41 -17.76
CA ILE A 6 10.00 -26.60 -16.56
C ILE A 6 11.31 -25.86 -16.31
N GLY A 7 11.26 -24.53 -16.32
CA GLY A 7 12.41 -23.65 -16.17
C GLY A 7 13.21 -23.93 -14.90
N SER A 8 14.52 -24.02 -15.08
CA SER A 8 15.51 -24.20 -14.02
C SER A 8 15.54 -22.98 -13.09
N ALA A 9 15.18 -23.16 -11.82
CA ALA A 9 15.51 -22.20 -10.77
C ALA A 9 16.89 -22.59 -10.19
N LEU A 10 17.92 -21.82 -10.52
CA LEU A 10 19.23 -21.93 -9.89
C LEU A 10 19.15 -21.34 -8.47
N LEU A 11 19.04 -22.18 -7.44
CA LEU A 11 19.22 -21.75 -6.05
C LEU A 11 20.71 -21.69 -5.72
N SER A 12 21.28 -20.48 -5.68
CA SER A 12 22.57 -20.23 -5.06
C SER A 12 22.37 -19.95 -3.56
N VAL A 13 22.73 -20.90 -2.71
CA VAL A 13 22.76 -20.68 -1.25
C VAL A 13 24.16 -20.23 -0.86
N GLY A 14 24.36 -18.91 -0.82
CA GLY A 14 25.50 -18.29 -0.15
C GLY A 14 25.18 -18.09 1.33
N GLY A 15 25.89 -18.79 2.22
CA GLY A 15 25.72 -18.73 3.67
C GLY A 15 26.21 -17.40 4.27
N GLY A 16 25.31 -16.44 4.38
CA GLY A 16 25.25 -15.51 5.51
C GLY A 16 23.89 -15.67 6.15
N PHE A 17 23.73 -15.38 7.45
CA PHE A 17 22.40 -15.29 8.05
C PHE A 17 21.66 -14.06 7.48
N ALA A 18 21.17 -14.17 6.24
CA ALA A 18 20.23 -13.23 5.64
C ALA A 18 18.87 -13.50 6.31
N HIS A 19 18.64 -12.86 7.45
CA HIS A 19 17.33 -12.85 8.06
C HIS A 19 16.37 -12.12 7.12
N ALA A 20 15.35 -12.83 6.62
CA ALA A 20 14.47 -12.34 5.57
C ALA A 20 13.58 -11.19 6.07
N GLN A 21 13.84 -9.98 5.54
CA GLN A 21 12.87 -8.87 5.60
C GLN A 21 11.75 -9.15 4.59
N THR A 22 10.50 -9.04 5.03
CA THR A 22 9.35 -9.41 4.23
C THR A 22 8.35 -8.26 4.18
N LEU A 23 7.83 -7.98 2.99
CA LEU A 23 6.65 -7.15 2.78
C LEU A 23 5.72 -7.92 1.84
N LEU A 24 4.55 -8.30 2.35
CA LEU A 24 3.52 -9.03 1.60
C LEU A 24 2.24 -8.21 1.62
N VAL A 25 1.52 -8.23 0.50
CA VAL A 25 0.20 -7.61 0.36
C VAL A 25 -0.78 -8.70 -0.08
N SER A 26 -1.96 -8.77 0.54
CA SER A 26 -2.90 -9.88 0.33
C SER A 26 -3.56 -9.90 -1.05
N GLY A 27 -3.53 -8.79 -1.79
CA GLY A 27 -4.14 -8.69 -3.11
C GLY A 27 -4.38 -7.26 -3.56
N SER A 28 -5.35 -7.10 -4.46
CA SER A 28 -5.84 -5.79 -4.93
C SER A 28 -7.13 -5.42 -4.21
N PRO A 29 -7.33 -4.13 -3.89
CA PRO A 29 -8.58 -3.65 -3.31
C PRO A 29 -9.75 -3.80 -4.30
N ALA A 30 -10.98 -3.83 -3.77
CA ALA A 30 -12.19 -3.76 -4.60
C ALA A 30 -12.28 -2.42 -5.35
N THR A 31 -13.04 -2.40 -6.44
CA THR A 31 -13.28 -1.17 -7.21
C THR A 31 -14.00 -0.13 -6.34
N MET A 32 -13.46 1.08 -6.26
CA MET A 32 -14.05 2.19 -5.54
C MET A 32 -14.78 3.12 -6.51
N THR A 33 -16.05 3.43 -6.24
CA THR A 33 -16.87 4.32 -7.07
C THR A 33 -17.55 5.39 -6.23
N VAL A 34 -17.32 6.66 -6.58
CA VAL A 34 -17.97 7.81 -5.92
C VAL A 34 -19.21 8.18 -6.73
N THR A 35 -20.40 7.80 -6.28
CA THR A 35 -21.66 8.01 -7.01
C THR A 35 -22.71 8.84 -6.26
N GLY A 36 -22.52 9.06 -4.96
CA GLY A 36 -23.44 9.84 -4.12
C GLY A 36 -22.89 11.21 -3.76
N ALA A 37 -23.76 12.20 -3.67
CA ALA A 37 -23.50 13.50 -3.06
C ALA A 37 -24.77 13.99 -2.37
N THR A 38 -24.64 14.68 -1.23
CA THR A 38 -25.76 15.47 -0.70
C THR A 38 -25.85 16.76 -1.52
N ALA A 39 -27.06 17.19 -1.88
CA ALA A 39 -27.24 18.43 -2.65
C ALA A 39 -26.57 19.61 -1.92
N GLY A 40 -25.77 20.39 -2.65
CA GLY A 40 -24.97 21.49 -2.08
C GLY A 40 -23.67 21.06 -1.39
N SER A 41 -23.34 19.78 -1.35
CA SER A 41 -22.16 19.23 -0.68
C SER A 41 -21.20 18.55 -1.66
N GLN A 42 -19.99 18.26 -1.18
CA GLN A 42 -19.05 17.40 -1.89
C GLN A 42 -19.58 15.97 -2.03
N PRO A 43 -19.12 15.23 -3.07
CA PRO A 43 -19.33 13.80 -3.16
C PRO A 43 -18.97 13.03 -1.88
N LEU A 44 -19.71 11.95 -1.62
CA LEU A 44 -19.48 11.09 -0.47
C LEU A 44 -18.13 10.38 -0.59
N THR A 45 -17.37 10.44 0.49
CA THR A 45 -16.13 9.67 0.65
C THR A 45 -16.42 8.17 0.54
N GLN A 46 -15.56 7.45 -0.18
CA GLN A 46 -15.59 5.99 -0.23
C GLN A 46 -14.41 5.40 0.53
N THR A 47 -14.64 4.33 1.27
CA THR A 47 -13.63 3.63 2.06
C THR A 47 -13.58 2.16 1.68
N GLU A 48 -12.37 1.62 1.59
CA GLU A 48 -12.08 0.24 1.21
C GLU A 48 -11.04 -0.33 2.18
N ASN A 49 -11.24 -1.54 2.70
CA ASN A 49 -10.38 -2.15 3.72
C ASN A 49 -10.23 -3.68 3.59
N SER A 50 -10.51 -4.25 2.41
CA SER A 50 -10.36 -5.69 2.17
C SER A 50 -8.90 -6.13 2.02
N THR A 51 -7.99 -5.18 1.80
CA THR A 51 -6.58 -5.48 1.61
C THR A 51 -5.83 -5.50 2.95
N THR A 52 -4.87 -6.41 3.08
CA THR A 52 -3.95 -6.46 4.23
C THR A 52 -2.51 -6.45 3.77
N TYR A 53 -1.61 -5.99 4.65
CA TYR A 53 -0.18 -6.08 4.47
C TYR A 53 0.46 -6.78 5.66
N THR A 54 1.55 -7.49 5.42
CA THR A 54 2.38 -8.12 6.46
C THR A 54 3.80 -7.61 6.29
N VAL A 55 4.41 -7.19 7.41
CA VAL A 55 5.79 -6.69 7.42
C VAL A 55 6.60 -7.34 8.54
N SER A 56 7.83 -7.77 8.20
CA SER A 56 8.84 -8.22 9.17
C SER A 56 10.14 -7.45 8.95
N ALA A 57 10.74 -6.97 10.05
CA ALA A 57 12.00 -6.24 10.06
C ALA A 57 12.88 -6.66 11.24
N LEU A 58 14.19 -6.47 11.10
CA LEU A 58 15.17 -6.76 12.15
C LEU A 58 15.18 -5.67 13.21
N ILE A 59 15.54 -6.03 14.44
CA ILE A 59 15.71 -5.06 15.52
C ILE A 59 16.90 -4.12 15.27
N ILE A 60 17.96 -4.62 14.63
CA ILE A 60 19.24 -3.92 14.45
C ILE A 60 19.22 -2.88 13.32
N GLN A 61 18.17 -2.87 12.50
CA GLN A 61 18.02 -1.92 11.41
C GLN A 61 16.54 -1.60 11.22
N PRO A 62 16.03 -0.53 11.86
CA PRO A 62 14.63 -0.15 11.74
C PRO A 62 14.30 0.12 10.27
N LYS A 63 13.05 -0.20 9.90
CA LYS A 63 12.53 0.02 8.55
C LYS A 63 11.34 0.97 8.57
N LYS A 64 11.01 1.50 7.40
CA LYS A 64 9.78 2.23 7.13
C LYS A 64 9.13 1.71 5.86
N VAL A 65 7.81 1.83 5.80
CA VAL A 65 7.04 1.57 4.59
C VAL A 65 6.71 2.92 3.95
N THR A 66 7.01 3.04 2.67
CA THR A 66 6.60 4.14 1.82
C THR A 66 5.49 3.69 0.88
N ALA A 67 4.60 4.61 0.50
CA ALA A 67 3.55 4.37 -0.48
C ALA A 67 3.57 5.45 -1.57
N GLN A 68 3.30 5.05 -2.81
CA GLN A 68 3.09 5.93 -3.96
C GLN A 68 2.11 5.31 -4.95
N ILE A 69 1.56 6.10 -5.86
CA ILE A 69 0.81 5.63 -7.02
C ILE A 69 1.60 5.82 -8.32
N ASN A 70 1.34 4.98 -9.32
CA ASN A 70 2.03 5.03 -10.60
C ASN A 70 1.80 6.33 -11.40
N THR A 71 0.68 7.01 -11.17
CA THR A 71 0.33 8.27 -11.85
C THR A 71 -0.66 9.05 -10.99
N ASN A 72 -0.50 10.38 -10.91
CA ASN A 72 -1.36 11.26 -10.11
C ASN A 72 -2.85 11.08 -10.40
N MET A 73 -3.65 11.19 -9.34
CA MET A 73 -5.11 11.20 -9.48
C MET A 73 -5.55 12.39 -10.35
N PRO A 74 -6.67 12.27 -11.09
CA PRO A 74 -7.25 13.41 -11.80
C PRO A 74 -7.55 14.58 -10.86
N ALA A 75 -7.62 15.79 -11.42
CA ALA A 75 -7.94 16.99 -10.65
C ALA A 75 -9.27 16.82 -9.90
N GLY A 76 -9.28 17.23 -8.64
CA GLY A 76 -10.46 17.14 -7.79
C GLY A 76 -10.75 15.75 -7.21
N VAL A 77 -9.86 14.77 -7.39
CA VAL A 77 -9.92 13.46 -6.73
C VAL A 77 -8.66 13.22 -5.92
N THR A 78 -8.80 12.62 -4.75
CA THR A 78 -7.68 12.26 -3.88
C THR A 78 -7.86 10.85 -3.38
N LEU A 79 -6.81 10.04 -3.56
CA LEU A 79 -6.69 8.73 -2.94
C LEU A 79 -5.80 8.88 -1.71
N THR A 80 -6.29 8.44 -0.56
CA THR A 80 -5.54 8.40 0.68
C THR A 80 -5.41 6.97 1.15
N VAL A 81 -4.31 6.67 1.84
CA VAL A 81 -4.07 5.36 2.44
C VAL A 81 -3.75 5.50 3.92
N LEU A 82 -4.22 4.55 4.72
CA LEU A 82 -3.92 4.37 6.13
C LEU A 82 -3.45 2.94 6.36
N LEU A 83 -2.24 2.78 6.87
CA LEU A 83 -1.70 1.49 7.28
C LEU A 83 -1.71 1.41 8.81
N VAL A 84 -2.34 0.36 9.34
CA VAL A 84 -2.26 0.05 10.77
C VAL A 84 -0.83 -0.37 11.08
N ALA A 85 -0.14 0.36 11.96
CA ALA A 85 1.24 0.05 12.29
C ALA A 85 1.39 -1.25 13.10
N PRO A 86 2.51 -1.98 12.96
CA PRO A 86 2.87 -3.03 13.89
C PRO A 86 3.24 -2.50 15.28
N SER A 87 3.21 -3.40 16.26
CA SER A 87 3.63 -3.07 17.63
C SER A 87 5.06 -2.51 17.61
N GLY A 88 5.28 -1.37 18.29
CA GLY A 88 6.56 -0.66 18.30
C GLY A 88 6.82 0.27 17.11
N ALA A 89 6.01 0.20 16.05
CA ALA A 89 6.09 1.10 14.90
C ALA A 89 5.04 2.23 14.98
N THR A 90 5.24 3.28 14.17
CA THR A 90 4.36 4.45 14.14
C THR A 90 3.69 4.59 12.78
N SER A 91 2.36 4.71 12.75
CA SER A 91 1.61 5.02 11.54
C SER A 91 1.61 6.54 11.31
N ALA A 92 1.75 6.97 10.06
CA ALA A 92 1.63 8.38 9.68
C ALA A 92 0.16 8.86 9.62
N GLY A 93 -0.82 7.97 9.85
CA GLY A 93 -2.24 8.27 9.68
C GLY A 93 -2.65 8.19 8.20
N ARG A 94 -3.67 8.97 7.83
CA ARG A 94 -4.13 9.06 6.44
C ARG A 94 -3.16 9.88 5.62
N VAL A 95 -2.54 9.25 4.64
CA VAL A 95 -1.56 9.87 3.73
C VAL A 95 -2.17 9.97 2.34
N ALA A 96 -2.21 11.19 1.78
CA ALA A 96 -2.59 11.40 0.39
C ALA A 96 -1.51 10.85 -0.55
N LEU A 97 -1.92 10.02 -1.51
CA LEU A 97 -1.02 9.39 -2.47
C LEU A 97 -0.91 10.20 -3.76
N ASP A 98 0.32 10.30 -4.23
CA ASP A 98 0.67 10.84 -5.55
C ASP A 98 1.86 10.02 -6.10
N ASN A 99 2.45 10.50 -7.19
CA ASN A 99 3.59 9.84 -7.84
C ASN A 99 4.93 9.97 -7.08
N ILE A 100 4.93 10.54 -5.89
CA ILE A 100 6.08 10.67 -5.00
C ILE A 100 5.88 9.74 -3.80
N ALA A 101 6.93 8.98 -3.46
CA ALA A 101 6.93 8.13 -2.28
C ALA A 101 6.75 8.94 -0.99
N ARG A 102 5.78 8.53 -0.17
CA ARG A 102 5.50 9.13 1.15
C ARG A 102 5.59 8.08 2.24
N ASP A 103 6.14 8.46 3.39
CA ASP A 103 6.23 7.59 4.56
C ASP A 103 4.82 7.34 5.13
N VAL A 104 4.44 6.07 5.27
CA VAL A 104 3.13 5.66 5.80
C VAL A 104 3.23 4.92 7.13
N VAL A 105 4.33 4.18 7.35
CA VAL A 105 4.65 3.54 8.63
C VAL A 105 6.15 3.67 8.86
N THR A 106 6.55 4.05 10.06
CA THR A 106 7.96 4.31 10.44
C THR A 106 8.36 3.52 11.68
N ASN A 107 9.67 3.44 11.95
CA ASN A 107 10.24 2.76 13.11
C ASN A 107 9.82 1.28 13.27
N ILE A 108 9.75 0.55 12.17
CA ILE A 108 9.40 -0.89 12.17
C ILE A 108 10.63 -1.67 12.64
N THR A 109 10.55 -2.23 13.84
CA THR A 109 11.60 -3.04 14.47
C THR A 109 11.01 -4.34 15.01
N ASN A 110 11.74 -5.44 14.83
CA ASN A 110 11.45 -6.75 15.46
C ASN A 110 9.96 -7.16 15.44
N THR A 111 9.34 -7.12 14.26
CA THR A 111 7.91 -7.41 14.13
C THR A 111 7.71 -8.88 13.76
N LEU A 112 6.91 -9.59 14.56
CA LEU A 112 6.34 -10.87 14.13
C LEU A 112 5.44 -10.63 12.91
N PRO A 113 5.52 -11.50 11.88
CA PRO A 113 4.68 -11.37 10.71
C PRO A 113 3.21 -11.53 11.10
N GLN A 114 2.46 -10.44 11.00
CA GLN A 114 1.03 -10.40 11.26
C GLN A 114 0.37 -9.53 10.18
N ALA A 115 -0.73 -10.03 9.62
CA ALA A 115 -1.51 -9.31 8.63
C ALA A 115 -2.22 -8.12 9.30
N ARG A 116 -2.15 -6.96 8.65
CA ARG A 116 -2.70 -5.69 9.12
C ARG A 116 -3.51 -5.05 8.00
N ILE A 117 -4.62 -4.44 8.37
CA ILE A 117 -5.52 -3.80 7.41
C ILE A 117 -4.82 -2.63 6.73
N VAL A 118 -5.03 -2.53 5.42
CA VAL A 118 -4.76 -1.34 4.61
C VAL A 118 -6.10 -0.70 4.30
N GLU A 119 -6.33 0.51 4.81
CA GLU A 119 -7.53 1.28 4.50
C GLU A 119 -7.21 2.27 3.39
N TYR A 120 -7.98 2.22 2.30
CA TYR A 120 -7.98 3.22 1.24
C TYR A 120 -9.22 4.09 1.36
N GLN A 121 -9.04 5.40 1.17
CA GLN A 121 -10.14 6.35 1.14
C GLN A 121 -10.04 7.21 -0.11
N LEU A 122 -11.10 7.18 -0.91
CA LEU A 122 -11.25 7.95 -2.14
C LEU A 122 -12.22 9.11 -1.89
N THR A 123 -11.71 10.32 -2.05
CA THR A 123 -12.50 11.55 -1.94
C THR A 123 -12.53 12.26 -3.28
N ALA A 124 -13.68 12.86 -3.62
CA ALA A 124 -13.82 13.69 -4.80
C ALA A 124 -14.48 15.03 -4.43
N THR A 125 -14.16 16.05 -5.21
CA THR A 125 -14.75 17.39 -5.15
C THR A 125 -15.82 17.51 -6.24
N VAL A 126 -16.74 18.47 -6.09
CA VAL A 126 -17.76 18.75 -7.14
C VAL A 126 -17.14 19.15 -8.48
N SER A 127 -15.94 19.74 -8.48
CA SER A 127 -15.20 20.12 -9.69
C SER A 127 -14.58 18.95 -10.45
N ALA A 128 -14.52 17.74 -9.85
CA ALA A 128 -13.96 16.57 -10.50
C ALA A 128 -14.76 16.13 -11.74
N GLY A 129 -16.06 16.46 -11.80
CA GLY A 129 -16.95 16.06 -12.88
C GLY A 129 -17.10 14.54 -12.99
N VAL A 130 -17.44 14.06 -14.20
CA VAL A 130 -17.53 12.62 -14.49
C VAL A 130 -16.15 12.14 -14.94
N ILE A 131 -15.57 11.21 -14.17
CA ILE A 131 -14.28 10.60 -14.48
C ILE A 131 -14.51 9.14 -14.86
N PRO A 132 -14.04 8.67 -16.04
CA PRO A 132 -14.15 7.27 -16.42
C PRO A 132 -13.36 6.37 -15.45
N VAL A 133 -13.80 5.14 -15.30
CA VAL A 133 -13.10 4.17 -14.45
C VAL A 133 -11.66 4.01 -14.94
N SER A 134 -10.69 4.07 -14.02
CA SER A 134 -9.28 3.90 -14.34
C SER A 134 -8.56 3.15 -13.23
N THR A 135 -7.48 2.46 -13.59
CA THR A 135 -6.67 1.68 -12.65
C THR A 135 -5.49 2.50 -12.16
N ARG A 136 -5.23 2.45 -10.86
CA ARG A 136 -4.02 3.00 -10.22
C ARG A 136 -3.31 1.87 -9.47
N THR A 137 -2.00 1.79 -9.64
CA THR A 137 -1.17 0.83 -8.90
C THR A 137 -0.58 1.55 -7.70
N VAL A 138 -0.95 1.11 -6.50
CA VAL A 138 -0.29 1.54 -5.26
C VAL A 138 0.93 0.66 -5.02
N THR A 139 2.10 1.28 -4.91
CA THR A 139 3.37 0.58 -4.62
C THR A 139 3.75 0.85 -3.18
N LEU A 140 3.82 -0.22 -2.38
CA LEU A 140 4.37 -0.19 -1.02
C LEU A 140 5.82 -0.64 -1.07
N THR A 141 6.74 0.15 -0.52
CA THR A 141 8.17 -0.16 -0.51
C THR A 141 8.71 -0.13 0.91
N LEU A 142 9.38 -1.21 1.31
CA LEU A 142 10.11 -1.30 2.57
C LEU A 142 11.51 -0.73 2.38
N VAL A 143 11.84 0.34 3.12
CA VAL A 143 13.15 1.00 3.06
C VAL A 143 13.74 1.19 4.46
N ASN A 144 15.02 1.54 4.54
CA ASN A 144 15.67 1.80 5.83
C ASN A 144 15.07 3.04 6.51
N TYR A 145 14.93 2.95 7.83
CA TYR A 145 14.61 4.07 8.70
C TYR A 145 15.92 4.54 9.37
N PRO A 146 16.16 5.87 9.44
CA PRO A 146 17.37 6.43 10.07
C PRO A 146 17.44 6.17 11.57
#